data_AF-A0AAT9G9K6-F1
#
_entry.id   AF-A0AAT9G9K6-F1
#
_cell.length_a   1.000
_cell.length_b   1.000
_cell.length_c   1.000
_cell.angle_alpha   90.00
_cell.angle_beta   90.00
_cell.angle_gamma   90.00
#
_symmetry.space_group_name_H-M   'P 1'
#
loop_
_entity.id
_entity.type
_entity.pdbx_description
1 polymer ?
#
loop_
_entity_poly.entity_id
_entity_poly.type
_entity_poly.pdbx_seq_one_letter_code
_entity_poly.pdbx_strand_id
1 'polypeptide(L)'
;MKEKNAPILNSPTKKTTNSLDTDNNPFFNVRYICQSTTLITESIQKGFDVAQLPNGDITVTEIKTVNVHYHWDSFKQKFVKVSQS
;
A
#
# COMPACT_ATOMS: atom_id res chain seq x y z
N MET A 1 20.45 -48.34 -36.59
CA MET A 1 20.40 -46.89 -36.92
C MET A 1 20.16 -46.12 -35.63
N LYS A 2 20.94 -45.05 -35.37
CA LYS A 2 20.86 -44.24 -34.15
C LYS A 2 20.00 -43.00 -34.42
N GLU A 3 19.03 -42.71 -33.58
CA GLU A 3 18.34 -41.40 -33.49
C GLU A 3 17.90 -41.23 -32.02
N LYS A 4 18.78 -40.73 -31.13
CA LYS A 4 18.90 -39.34 -30.66
C LYS A 4 17.59 -38.74 -30.12
N ASN A 5 17.43 -38.84 -28.80
CA ASN A 5 16.52 -38.04 -27.98
C ASN A 5 16.79 -36.54 -28.16
N ALA A 6 15.72 -35.74 -28.33
CA ALA A 6 15.73 -34.30 -28.16
C ALA A 6 14.81 -33.93 -26.99
N PRO A 7 15.20 -33.01 -26.08
CA PRO A 7 14.34 -32.60 -24.97
C PRO A 7 13.24 -31.65 -25.47
N ILE A 8 11.99 -31.93 -25.09
CA ILE A 8 10.84 -31.07 -25.34
C ILE A 8 10.95 -29.87 -24.39
N LEU A 9 11.28 -28.69 -24.94
CA LEU A 9 11.20 -27.42 -24.24
C LEU A 9 9.73 -27.11 -23.99
N ASN A 10 9.25 -27.37 -22.77
CA ASN A 10 7.93 -26.91 -22.34
C ASN A 10 7.94 -25.38 -22.26
N SER A 11 7.59 -24.74 -23.37
CA SER A 11 7.14 -23.35 -23.36
C SER A 11 5.80 -23.28 -22.63
N PRO A 12 5.64 -22.43 -21.60
CA PRO A 12 4.31 -22.19 -21.04
C PRO A 12 3.49 -21.43 -22.08
N THR A 13 2.61 -22.15 -22.77
CA THR A 13 1.52 -21.57 -23.56
C THR A 13 0.75 -20.59 -22.69
N LYS A 14 0.84 -19.31 -23.07
CA LYS A 14 0.06 -18.20 -22.52
C LYS A 14 -1.42 -18.47 -22.77
N LYS A 15 -2.11 -19.05 -21.78
CA LYS A 15 -3.56 -19.26 -21.82
C LYS A 15 -4.24 -18.02 -21.26
N THR A 16 -4.59 -17.10 -22.15
CA THR A 16 -5.55 -16.02 -21.87
C THR A 16 -6.85 -16.68 -21.41
N THR A 17 -7.06 -16.69 -20.09
CA THR A 17 -8.28 -17.20 -19.47
C THR A 17 -8.79 -16.07 -18.60
N ASN A 18 -9.95 -15.53 -18.96
CA ASN A 18 -10.72 -14.67 -18.07
C ASN A 18 -11.18 -15.52 -16.88
N SER A 19 -10.32 -15.69 -15.87
CA SER A 19 -10.69 -16.21 -14.56
C SER A 19 -10.70 -15.04 -13.60
N LEU A 20 -11.86 -14.74 -13.02
CA LEU A 20 -11.86 -14.20 -11.67
C LEU A 20 -11.21 -15.30 -10.82
N ASP A 21 -9.91 -15.17 -10.57
CA ASP A 21 -9.16 -16.08 -9.72
C ASP A 21 -9.73 -15.99 -8.29
N THR A 22 -10.72 -16.83 -7.98
CA THR A 22 -11.27 -17.00 -6.63
C THR A 22 -10.22 -17.42 -5.61
N ASP A 23 -9.07 -17.91 -6.06
CA ASP A 23 -7.99 -18.38 -5.19
C ASP A 23 -7.10 -17.25 -4.64
N ASN A 24 -7.18 -16.03 -5.19
CA ASN A 24 -6.39 -14.87 -4.72
C ASN A 24 -7.26 -13.67 -4.31
N ASN A 25 -8.56 -13.87 -4.08
CA ASN A 25 -9.39 -12.79 -3.56
C ASN A 25 -9.07 -12.54 -2.07
N PRO A 26 -8.54 -11.35 -1.70
CA PRO A 26 -8.12 -11.06 -0.32
C PRO A 26 -9.28 -11.13 0.68
N PHE A 27 -10.53 -10.94 0.24
CA PHE A 27 -11.70 -10.98 1.10
C PHE A 27 -12.04 -12.38 1.64
N PHE A 28 -11.41 -13.44 1.14
CA PHE A 28 -11.52 -14.79 1.72
C PHE A 28 -10.29 -15.19 2.55
N ASN A 29 -9.27 -14.32 2.62
CA ASN A 29 -8.05 -14.59 3.38
C ASN A 29 -8.20 -14.12 4.83
N VAL A 30 -8.22 -15.05 5.79
CA VAL A 30 -8.38 -14.73 7.22
C VAL A 30 -7.32 -13.75 7.74
N ARG A 31 -6.07 -13.86 7.28
CA ARG A 31 -5.00 -12.96 7.72
C ARG A 31 -5.23 -11.55 7.19
N TYR A 32 -5.64 -11.42 5.94
CA TYR A 32 -6.03 -10.13 5.36
C TYR A 32 -7.19 -9.51 6.16
N ILE A 33 -8.26 -10.27 6.42
CA ILE A 33 -9.43 -9.79 7.16
C ILE A 33 -9.02 -9.26 8.54
N CYS A 34 -8.23 -10.02 9.30
CA CYS A 34 -7.78 -9.58 10.62
C CYS A 34 -6.93 -8.30 10.55
N GLN A 35 -5.92 -8.26 9.66
CA GLN A 35 -5.02 -7.12 9.55
C GLN A 35 -5.71 -5.86 9.01
N SER A 36 -6.55 -6.02 7.98
CA SER A 36 -7.33 -4.92 7.41
C SER A 36 -8.31 -4.35 8.43
N THR A 37 -8.98 -5.19 9.21
CA THR A 37 -9.90 -4.75 10.27
C THR A 37 -9.18 -3.90 11.32
N THR A 38 -8.00 -4.35 11.78
CA THR A 38 -7.18 -3.57 12.72
C THR A 38 -6.79 -2.22 12.12
N LEU A 39 -6.25 -2.19 10.90
CA LEU A 39 -5.83 -0.95 10.24
C LEU A 39 -7.00 0.03 10.06
N ILE A 40 -8.16 -0.45 9.57
CA ILE A 40 -9.35 0.35 9.32
C ILE A 40 -9.85 0.95 10.65
N THR A 41 -9.97 0.11 11.68
CA THR A 41 -10.47 0.54 13.00
C THR A 41 -9.56 1.58 13.63
N GLU A 42 -8.24 1.36 13.62
CA GLU A 42 -7.27 2.32 14.16
C GLU A 42 -7.27 3.65 13.39
N SER A 43 -7.45 3.60 12.07
CA SER A 43 -7.48 4.80 11.22
C SER A 43 -8.73 5.64 11.49
N ILE A 44 -9.90 5.00 11.59
CA ILE A 44 -11.16 5.67 11.92
C ILE A 44 -11.09 6.26 13.34
N GLN A 45 -10.52 5.54 14.31
CA GLN A 45 -10.34 6.06 15.67
C GLN A 45 -9.47 7.33 15.72
N LYS A 46 -8.52 7.48 14.79
CA LYS A 46 -7.70 8.69 14.64
C LYS A 46 -8.42 9.82 13.88
N GLY A 47 -9.63 9.58 13.38
CA GLY A 47 -10.41 10.53 12.60
C GLY A 47 -9.99 10.62 11.13
N PHE A 48 -9.34 9.57 10.61
CA PHE A 48 -8.96 9.51 9.20
C PHE A 48 -10.10 8.97 8.33
N ASP A 49 -10.15 9.42 7.08
CA ASP A 49 -11.06 8.86 6.09
C ASP A 49 -10.45 7.58 5.51
N VAL A 50 -11.26 6.54 5.32
CA VAL A 50 -10.79 5.22 4.85
C VAL A 50 -11.64 4.73 3.70
N ALA A 51 -11.00 4.21 2.65
CA ALA A 51 -11.64 3.54 1.52
C ALA A 51 -10.97 2.19 1.26
N GLN A 52 -11.77 1.11 1.24
CA GLN A 52 -11.33 -0.22 0.83
C GLN A 52 -11.75 -0.47 -0.62
N LEU A 53 -10.78 -0.78 -1.48
CA LEU A 53 -10.98 -0.96 -2.91
C LEU A 53 -11.35 -2.42 -3.25
N PRO A 54 -11.98 -2.70 -4.41
CA PRO A 54 -12.40 -4.05 -4.80
C PRO A 54 -11.25 -5.06 -4.98
N ASN A 55 -10.02 -4.58 -5.13
CA ASN A 55 -8.82 -5.42 -5.19
C ASN A 55 -8.24 -5.74 -3.80
N GLY A 56 -8.83 -5.21 -2.72
CA GLY A 56 -8.36 -5.35 -1.35
C GLY A 56 -7.37 -4.29 -0.88
N ASP A 57 -6.99 -3.33 -1.72
CA ASP A 57 -6.17 -2.20 -1.25
C ASP A 57 -6.97 -1.32 -0.30
N ILE A 58 -6.28 -0.71 0.67
CA ILE A 58 -6.88 0.19 1.65
C ILE A 58 -6.19 1.55 1.51
N THR A 59 -6.98 2.56 1.20
CA THR A 59 -6.54 3.96 1.17
C THR A 59 -6.98 4.63 2.47
N VAL A 60 -6.03 5.25 3.16
CA VAL A 60 -6.27 6.05 4.37
C VAL A 60 -5.88 7.50 4.04
N THR A 61 -6.80 8.43 4.26
CA THR A 61 -6.58 9.86 4.07
C THR A 61 -6.59 10.54 5.43
N GLU A 62 -5.47 11.18 5.78
CA GLU A 62 -5.34 11.98 7.00
C GLU A 62 -5.20 13.47 6.67
N ILE A 63 -5.68 14.32 7.58
CA ILE A 63 -5.37 15.75 7.57
C ILE A 63 -4.33 16.02 8.66
N LYS A 64 -3.14 16.44 8.25
CA LYS A 64 -2.04 16.74 9.17
C LYS A 64 -1.81 18.23 9.28
N THR A 65 -2.07 18.79 10.46
CA THR A 65 -1.67 20.16 10.79
C THR A 65 -0.20 20.19 11.19
N VAL A 66 0.62 20.93 10.44
CA VAL A 66 2.04 21.13 10.76
C VAL A 66 2.25 22.54 11.30
N ASN A 67 2.56 22.63 12.59
CA ASN A 67 2.92 23.91 13.22
C ASN A 67 4.43 24.14 13.07
N VAL A 68 4.81 25.22 12.39
CA VAL A 68 6.20 25.63 12.26
C VAL A 68 6.40 26.96 12.96
N HIS A 69 7.24 26.96 14.00
CA HIS A 69 7.57 28.17 14.71
C HIS A 69 8.80 28.83 14.07
N TYR A 70 8.67 30.11 13.74
CA TYR A 70 9.77 30.95 13.27
C TYR A 70 10.00 32.08 14.25
N HIS A 71 11.26 32.40 14.50
CA HIS A 71 11.68 33.57 15.26
C HIS A 71 12.39 34.56 14.34
N TRP A 72 12.17 35.86 14.54
CA TRP A 72 12.85 36.92 13.81
C TRP A 72 14.27 37.13 14.33
N ASP A 73 15.28 36.83 13.52
CA ASP A 73 16.68 37.13 13.82
C ASP A 73 17.02 38.55 13.31
N SER A 74 17.14 39.50 14.23
CA SER A 74 17.42 40.91 13.92
C SER A 74 18.82 41.15 13.36
N PHE A 75 19.79 40.29 13.63
CA PHE A 75 21.12 40.41 13.06
C PHE A 75 21.14 39.93 11.61
N LYS A 76 20.42 38.84 11.33
CA LYS A 76 20.31 38.28 9.98
C LYS A 76 19.18 38.89 9.14
N GLN A 77 18.36 39.76 9.74
CA GLN A 77 17.18 40.39 9.12
C GLN A 77 16.26 39.37 8.42
N LYS A 78 16.04 38.22 9.08
CA LYS A 78 15.20 37.13 8.53
C LYS A 78 14.57 36.28 9.62
N PHE A 79 13.47 35.62 9.27
CA PHE A 79 12.90 34.55 10.10
C PHE A 79 13.75 33.28 10.04
N VAL A 80 14.03 32.69 11.20
CA VAL A 80 14.74 31.43 11.35
C VAL A 80 13.80 30.43 12.00
N LYS A 81 13.71 29.22 11.42
CA LYS A 81 12.90 28.14 11.97
C LYS A 81 13.46 27.73 13.33
N VAL A 82 12.61 27.73 14.35
CA VAL A 82 12.96 27.25 15.69
C VAL A 82 12.85 25.73 15.67
N SER A 83 13.95 25.03 15.93
CA SER A 83 13.91 23.58 16.16
C SER A 83 13.19 23.33 17.48
N GLN A 84 12.05 22.64 17.43
CA GLN A 84 11.43 22.10 18.63
C GLN A 84 12.28 20.90 19.07
N SER A 85 12.91 21.02 20.24
CA SER A 85 13.64 19.95 20.94
C SER A 85 12.69 19.06 21.73
#